data_AF-A0A8T5NUQ0-F1
#
_entry.id   AF-A0A8T5NUQ0-F1
#
_cell.length_a   1.000
_cell.length_b   1.000
_cell.length_c   1.000
_cell.angle_alpha   90.00
_cell.angle_beta   90.00
_cell.angle_gamma   90.00
#
_symmetry.space_group_name_H-M   'P 1'
#
loop_
_entity.id
_entity.type
_entity.pdbx_description
1 polymer ?
#
loop_
_entity_poly.entity_id
_entity_poly.type
_entity_poly.pdbx_seq_one_letter_code
_entity_poly.pdbx_strand_id
1 'polypeptide(L)'
;MNKALKTIIIVMLSKRYIGNKHTPENKFLNSKIKWLQANEIKEFKEQYKKVINAKIILRVKKKTEKGSNWHISLNPRKLKELYGIIEE
;
A
#
# COMPACT_ATOMS: atom_id res chain seq x y z
N MET A 1 2.77 2.96 -13.59
CA MET A 1 2.86 2.87 -12.11
C MET A 1 4.33 2.66 -11.73
N ASN A 2 4.89 3.34 -10.72
CA ASN A 2 6.30 3.13 -10.34
C ASN A 2 6.50 1.67 -9.85
N LYS A 3 7.66 1.09 -10.19
CA LYS A 3 8.10 -0.26 -9.79
C LYS A 3 7.95 -0.54 -8.29
N ALA A 4 8.23 0.44 -7.43
CA ALA A 4 8.05 0.32 -5.99
C ALA A 4 6.59 0.09 -5.58
N LEU A 5 5.67 0.86 -6.17
CA LEU A 5 4.24 0.77 -5.90
C LEU A 5 3.66 -0.55 -6.46
N LYS A 6 4.08 -0.98 -7.66
CA LYS A 6 3.71 -2.29 -8.24
C LYS A 6 4.15 -3.42 -7.33
N THR A 7 5.38 -3.37 -6.84
CA THR A 7 5.91 -4.34 -5.87
C THR A 7 5.09 -4.38 -4.58
N ILE A 8 4.73 -3.21 -4.03
CA ILE A 8 3.91 -3.13 -2.81
C ILE A 8 2.55 -3.79 -3.02
N ILE A 9 1.86 -3.46 -4.11
CA ILE A 9 0.54 -4.02 -4.40
C ILE A 9 0.63 -5.54 -4.61
N ILE A 10 1.62 -6.02 -5.36
CA ILE A 10 1.85 -7.47 -5.56
C ILE A 10 2.08 -8.18 -4.22
N VAL A 11 2.92 -7.62 -3.35
CA VAL A 11 3.16 -8.21 -2.02
C VAL A 11 1.88 -8.20 -1.18
N MET A 12 1.08 -7.13 -1.24
CA MET A 12 -0.20 -7.05 -0.54
C MET A 12 -1.21 -8.08 -1.06
N LEU A 13 -1.28 -8.29 -2.38
CA LEU A 13 -2.11 -9.33 -3.01
C LEU A 13 -1.65 -10.74 -2.60
N SER A 14 -0.35 -11.01 -2.71
CA SER A 14 0.25 -12.30 -2.33
C SER A 14 -0.04 -12.65 -0.86
N LYS A 15 0.08 -11.68 0.04
CA LYS A 15 -0.24 -11.86 1.48
C LYS A 15 -1.74 -11.77 1.80
N ARG A 16 -2.58 -11.50 0.79
CA ARG A 16 -4.02 -11.28 0.90
C ARG A 16 -4.39 -10.20 1.91
N TYR A 17 -3.62 -9.11 1.98
CA TYR A 17 -3.98 -7.93 2.79
C TYR A 17 -5.12 -7.17 2.12
N ILE A 18 -6.33 -7.70 2.23
CA ILE A 18 -7.53 -7.24 1.54
C ILE A 18 -8.63 -6.98 2.56
N GLY A 19 -9.27 -5.81 2.50
CA GLY A 19 -10.39 -5.42 3.36
C GLY A 19 -10.05 -5.52 4.86
N ASN A 20 -10.67 -6.46 5.56
CA ASN A 20 -10.47 -6.62 7.00
C ASN A 20 -9.07 -7.15 7.38
N LYS A 21 -8.30 -7.69 6.42
CA LYS A 21 -6.93 -8.15 6.66
C LYS A 21 -5.94 -7.03 6.30
N HIS A 22 -5.28 -6.46 7.30
CA HIS A 22 -4.44 -5.27 7.15
C HIS A 22 -3.09 -5.41 7.85
N THR A 23 -2.14 -4.57 7.46
CA THR A 23 -0.77 -4.52 8.00
C THR A 23 -0.42 -3.11 8.46
N PRO A 24 0.45 -2.91 9.47
CA PRO A 24 0.90 -1.58 9.86
C PRO A 24 1.59 -0.87 8.70
N GLU A 25 1.12 0.32 8.35
CA GLU A 25 1.57 1.12 7.20
C GLU A 25 3.06 1.42 7.28
N ASN A 26 3.48 2.10 8.35
CA ASN A 26 4.87 2.55 8.50
C ASN A 26 5.86 1.38 8.44
N LYS A 27 5.56 0.27 9.12
CA LYS A 27 6.42 -0.91 9.13
C LYS A 27 6.51 -1.55 7.74
N PHE A 28 5.37 -1.65 7.06
CA PHE A 28 5.30 -2.25 5.73
C PHE A 28 6.00 -1.39 4.68
N LEU A 29 5.68 -0.10 4.61
CA LEU A 29 6.27 0.83 3.65
C LEU A 29 7.78 0.96 3.86
N ASN A 30 8.24 1.22 5.09
CA ASN A 30 9.67 1.36 5.37
C ASN A 30 10.46 0.10 4.98
N SER A 31 9.89 -1.09 5.14
CA SER A 31 10.54 -2.33 4.70
C SER A 31 10.66 -2.43 3.17
N LYS A 32 9.74 -1.83 2.40
CA LYS A 32 9.67 -1.96 0.94
C LYS A 32 10.30 -0.81 0.18
N ILE A 33 10.49 0.34 0.82
CA ILE A 33 11.12 1.52 0.20
C ILE A 33 12.55 1.80 0.69
N LYS A 34 13.09 0.97 1.61
CA LYS A 34 14.43 1.18 2.22
C LYS A 34 15.57 1.32 1.21
N TRP A 35 15.45 0.69 0.05
CA TRP A 35 16.47 0.66 -1.00
C TRP A 35 16.31 1.77 -2.05
N LEU A 36 15.25 2.58 -1.97
CA LEU A 36 15.00 3.68 -2.91
C LEU A 36 15.87 4.90 -2.58
N GLN A 37 16.28 5.63 -3.62
CA GLN A 37 16.95 6.92 -3.46
C GLN A 37 15.94 8.03 -3.10
N ALA A 38 16.44 9.18 -2.62
CA ALA A 38 15.60 10.30 -2.18
C ALA A 38 14.60 10.79 -3.26
N ASN A 39 15.02 10.82 -4.53
CA ASN A 39 14.18 11.20 -5.66
C ASN A 39 13.04 10.18 -5.89
N GLU A 40 13.35 8.89 -5.84
CA GLU A 40 12.36 7.81 -5.99
C GLU A 40 11.38 7.77 -4.81
N ILE A 41 11.84 8.08 -3.59
CA ILE A 41 10.98 8.17 -2.41
C ILE A 41 9.94 9.29 -2.57
N LYS A 42 10.34 10.43 -3.14
CA LYS A 42 9.41 11.55 -3.38
C LYS A 42 8.33 11.14 -4.38
N GLU A 43 8.73 10.57 -5.52
CA GLU A 43 7.79 10.08 -6.53
C GLU A 43 6.87 8.99 -5.98
N PHE A 44 7.43 8.05 -5.21
CA PHE A 44 6.67 7.00 -4.54
C PHE A 44 5.58 7.59 -3.62
N LYS A 45 5.93 8.57 -2.79
CA LYS A 45 4.97 9.20 -1.86
C LYS A 45 3.83 9.89 -2.61
N GLU A 46 4.13 10.57 -3.72
CA GLU A 46 3.10 11.21 -4.56
C GLU A 46 2.15 10.18 -5.18
N GLN A 47 2.69 9.11 -5.77
CA GLN A 47 1.87 8.04 -6.34
C GLN A 47 1.08 7.31 -5.26
N TYR A 48 1.69 7.00 -4.12
CA TYR A 48 1.04 6.35 -2.98
C TYR A 48 -0.17 7.16 -2.48
N LYS A 49 -0.03 8.49 -2.38
CA LYS A 49 -1.12 9.39 -2.03
C LYS A 49 -2.27 9.32 -3.06
N LYS A 50 -1.96 9.28 -4.36
CA LYS A 50 -2.96 9.10 -5.43
C LYS A 50 -3.71 7.78 -5.27
N VAL A 51 -3.02 6.69 -4.95
CA VAL A 51 -3.60 5.34 -4.80
C VAL A 51 -4.53 5.26 -3.57
N ILE A 52 -4.17 5.91 -2.47
CA ILE A 52 -5.05 6.06 -1.30
C ILE A 52 -6.30 6.87 -1.65
N ASN A 53 -6.13 8.02 -2.31
CA ASN A 53 -7.26 8.88 -2.72
C ASN A 53 -8.20 8.16 -3.70
N ALA A 54 -7.65 7.35 -4.60
CA ALA A 54 -8.41 6.49 -5.51
C ALA A 54 -9.11 5.31 -4.80
N LYS A 55 -8.97 5.18 -3.47
CA LYS A 55 -9.51 4.09 -2.64
C LYS A 55 -9.05 2.71 -3.12
N ILE A 56 -7.89 2.61 -3.76
CA ILE A 56 -7.28 1.33 -4.13
C ILE A 56 -6.63 0.70 -2.89
N ILE A 57 -5.90 1.51 -2.12
CA ILE A 57 -5.41 1.15 -0.79
C ILE A 57 -6.31 1.81 0.25
N LEU A 58 -6.91 0.99 1.11
CA LEU A 58 -7.66 1.45 2.27
C LEU A 58 -6.70 1.65 3.44
N ARG A 59 -6.79 2.84 4.03
CA ARG A 59 -6.01 3.22 5.21
C ARG A 59 -6.96 3.39 6.40
N VAL A 60 -6.73 2.65 7.47
CA VAL A 60 -7.55 2.67 8.69
C VAL A 60 -6.68 2.91 9.92
N LYS A 61 -7.16 3.75 10.84
CA LYS A 61 -6.47 4.00 12.10
C LYS A 61 -6.91 2.94 13.12
N LYS A 62 -5.96 2.23 13.72
CA LYS A 62 -6.24 1.25 14.76
C LYS A 62 -5.54 1.62 16.06
N LYS A 63 -6.25 1.43 17.17
CA LYS A 63 -5.67 1.52 18.51
C LYS A 63 -4.81 0.28 18.75
N THR A 64 -3.57 0.49 19.15
CA THR A 64 -2.61 -0.54 19.57
C THR A 64 -2.23 -0.29 21.03
N GLU A 65 -1.59 -1.25 21.69
CA GLU A 65 -1.16 -1.11 23.09
C GLU A 65 -0.23 0.09 23.32
N LYS A 66 0.48 0.55 22.27
CA LYS A 66 1.41 1.69 22.30
C LYS A 66 0.82 2.98 21.69
N GLY A 67 -0.47 3.04 21.42
CA GLY A 67 -1.14 4.25 20.90
C GLY A 67 -2.10 3.97 19.75
N SER A 68 -2.02 4.77 18.69
CA SER A 68 -2.81 4.53 17.47
C SER A 68 -1.87 4.48 16.27
N ASN A 69 -2.00 3.44 15.45
CA ASN A 69 -1.18 3.27 14.26
C ASN A 69 -2.05 3.19 13.00
N TRP A 70 -1.49 3.62 11.87
CA TRP A 70 -2.14 3.46 10.58
C TRP A 70 -1.90 2.06 10.05
N HIS A 71 -2.97 1.42 9.60
CA HIS A 71 -2.94 0.12 8.96
C HIS A 71 -3.48 0.25 7.54
N ILE A 72 -2.93 -0.56 6.64
CA ILE A 72 -3.27 -0.53 5.21
C ILE A 72 -3.73 -1.90 4.74
N SER A 73 -4.65 -1.90 3.79
CA SER A 73 -5.16 -3.06 3.07
C SER A 73 -5.55 -2.65 1.65
N LEU A 74 -5.69 -3.62 0.76
CA LEU A 74 -6.27 -3.40 -0.57
C LEU A 74 -7.79 -3.35 -0.46
N ASN A 75 -8.41 -2.49 -1.25
CA ASN A 75 -9.85 -2.41 -1.33
C ASN A 75 -10.40 -3.62 -2.11
N PRO A 76 -11.23 -4.49 -1.50
CA PRO A 76 -11.80 -5.65 -2.17
C PRO A 76 -12.61 -5.28 -3.42
N ARG A 77 -13.26 -4.11 -3.43
CA ARG A 77 -14.07 -3.63 -4.56
C ARG A 77 -13.23 -3.19 -5.76
N LYS A 78 -11.95 -2.86 -5.55
CA LYS A 78 -11.01 -2.40 -6.57
C LYS A 78 -10.03 -3.50 -7.01
N LEU A 79 -10.21 -4.74 -6.55
CA LEU A 79 -9.31 -5.84 -6.91
C LEU A 79 -9.29 -6.16 -8.40
N LYS A 80 -10.46 -6.15 -9.07
CA LYS A 80 -10.53 -6.40 -10.52
C LYS A 80 -9.70 -5.37 -11.31
N GLU A 81 -9.81 -4.09 -10.95
CA GLU A 81 -9.00 -3.02 -11.53
C GLU A 81 -7.51 -3.21 -11.23
N LEU A 82 -7.16 -3.65 -10.01
CA LEU A 82 -5.78 -3.94 -9.63
C LEU A 82 -5.15 -5.07 -10.44
N TYR A 83 -5.89 -6.14 -10.72
CA TYR A 83 -5.37 -7.24 -11.56
C TYR A 83 -5.09 -6.76 -12.99
N GLY A 84 -6.00 -5.98 -13.60
CA GLY A 84 -5.76 -5.40 -14.92
C GLY A 84 -4.52 -4.51 -14.99
N ILE A 85 -4.27 -3.69 -13.96
CA ILE A 85 -3.08 -2.81 -13.88
C ILE A 85 -1.77 -3.59 -13.68
N ILE A 86 -1.83 -4.82 -13.15
CA ILE A 86 -0.65 -5.64 -12.90
C ILE A 86 -0.28 -6.49 -14.12
N GLU A 87 -1.29 -6.92 -14.88
CA GLU A 87 -1.14 -7.72 -16.10
C GLU A 87 -0.66 -6.88 -17.31
N GLU A 88 -0.85 -5.56 -17.30
CA GLU A 88 -0.10 -4.58 -18.14
C GLU A 88 1.33 -4.30 -17.60
#